data_AF-A0A5C8UQF9-F1
#
_entry.id   AF-A0A5C8UQF9-F1
#
_cell.length_a   1.000
_cell.length_b   1.000
_cell.length_c   1.000
_cell.angle_alpha   90.00
_cell.angle_beta   90.00
_cell.angle_gamma   90.00
#
_symmetry.space_group_name_H-M   'P 1'
#
loop_
_entity.id
_entity.type
_entity.pdbx_description
1 polymer ?
#
loop_
_entity_poly.entity_id
_entity_poly.type
_entity_poly.pdbx_seq_one_letter_code
_entity_poly.pdbx_strand_id
1 'polypeptide(L)' 'MDPTKRLLFWLRVPYAADVVLVVFGVGLLLSGMPVGWWVLVFAVVRAAIGTFALFWIAPRVIARRQVQKPHSRG' A
#
# COMPACT_ATOMS: atom_id res chain seq x y z
N MET A 1 21.28 0.73 10.22
CA MET A 1 20.12 0.10 9.52
C MET A 1 19.76 0.96 8.33
N ASP A 2 19.69 0.38 7.13
CA ASP A 2 19.35 1.09 5.89
C ASP A 2 17.93 1.69 5.98
N PRO A 3 17.76 3.03 5.96
CA PRO A 3 16.43 3.67 6.04
C PRO A 3 15.53 3.27 4.87
N THR A 4 16.12 2.96 3.71
CA THR A 4 15.41 2.46 2.52
C THR A 4 14.80 1.08 2.75
N LYS A 5 15.50 0.16 3.44
CA LYS A 5 14.97 -1.18 3.75
C LYS A 5 13.79 -1.10 4.72
N ARG A 6 13.85 -0.18 5.69
CA ARG A 6 12.76 0.06 6.65
C ARG A 6 11.52 0.67 5.97
N LEU A 7 11.73 1.54 4.98
CA LEU A 7 10.64 2.10 4.16
C LEU A 7 9.95 1.01 3.31
N LEU A 8 10.74 0.17 2.63
CA LEU A 8 10.22 -0.96 1.86
C LEU A 8 9.50 -1.99 2.72
N PHE A 9 10.00 -2.25 3.94
CA PHE A 9 9.34 -3.13 4.90
C PHE A 9 7.94 -2.61 5.26
N TRP A 10 7.84 -1.32 5.63
CA TRP A 10 6.56 -0.69 5.93
C TRP A 10 5.59 -0.65 4.75
N LEU A 11 6.09 -0.64 3.51
CA LEU A 11 5.27 -0.73 2.31
C LEU A 11 4.79 -2.16 2.03
N ARG A 12 5.63 -3.16 2.35
CA ARG A 12 5.32 -4.57 2.07
C ARG A 12 4.29 -5.16 3.05
N VAL A 13 4.29 -4.68 4.30
CA VAL A 13 3.33 -5.07 5.35
C VAL A 13 1.86 -4.88 4.93
N PRO A 14 1.40 -3.70 4.51
CA PRO A 14 0.02 -3.50 4.10
C PRO A 14 -0.34 -4.36 2.89
N TYR A 15 0.58 -4.51 1.93
CA TYR A 15 0.35 -5.34 0.76
C TYR A 15 0.14 -6.82 1.11
N ALA A 16 0.96 -7.35 2.04
CA ALA A 16 0.78 -8.72 2.55
C ALA A 16 -0.54 -8.88 3.31
N ALA A 17 -0.92 -7.88 4.10
CA ALA A 17 -2.21 -7.88 4.81
C ALA A 17 -3.40 -7.88 3.84
N ASP A 18 -3.35 -7.12 2.75
CA ASP A 18 -4.39 -7.11 1.72
C ASP A 18 -4.52 -8.48 1.02
N VAL A 19 -3.40 -9.15 0.71
CA VAL A 19 -3.41 -10.51 0.16
C VAL A 19 -4.09 -11.50 1.11
N VAL A 20 -3.71 -11.47 2.39
CA VAL A 20 -4.33 -12.32 3.42
C VAL A 20 -5.82 -12.04 3.52
N LEU A 21 -6.21 -10.76 3.53
CA LEU A 21 -7.60 -10.34 3.60
C LEU A 21 -8.42 -10.86 2.41
N VAL A 22 -7.88 -10.81 1.19
CA VAL A 22 -8.53 -11.37 -0.01
C VAL A 22 -8.69 -12.88 0.13
N VAL A 23 -7.65 -13.60 0.57
CA VAL A 23 -7.71 -15.05 0.78
C VAL A 23 -8.78 -15.41 1.82
N PHE A 24 -8.86 -14.68 2.93
CA PHE A 24 -9.91 -14.85 3.94
C PHE A 24 -11.31 -14.52 3.39
N GLY A 25 -11.45 -13.44 2.62
CA GLY A 25 -12.72 -13.05 2.01
C GLY A 25 -13.25 -14.11 1.03
N VAL A 26 -12.37 -14.67 0.20
CA VAL A 26 -12.69 -15.78 -0.70
C VAL A 26 -13.05 -17.03 0.10
N GLY A 27 -12.28 -17.38 1.13
CA GLY A 27 -12.58 -18.52 2.00
C GLY A 27 -13.95 -18.43 2.68
N LEU A 28 -14.32 -17.24 3.16
CA LEU A 28 -15.64 -16.97 3.73
C LEU A 28 -16.77 -17.07 2.70
N LEU A 29 -16.51 -16.70 1.45
CA LEU A 29 -17.50 -16.84 0.38
C LEU A 29 -17.74 -18.31 0.03
N LEU A 30 -16.67 -19.11 0.00
CA LEU A 30 -16.73 -20.55 -0.22
C LEU A 30 -17.42 -21.30 0.93
N SER A 31 -17.40 -20.77 2.15
CA SER A 31 -18.16 -21.31 3.29
C SER A 31 -19.63 -20.89 3.33
N GLY A 32 -20.11 -20.15 2.32
CA GLY A 32 -21.50 -19.69 2.23
C GLY A 32 -21.82 -18.52 3.18
N MET A 33 -20.80 -17.89 3.78
CA MET A 33 -21.00 -16.75 4.66
C MET A 33 -21.10 -15.45 3.85
N PRO A 34 -22.24 -14.72 3.92
CA PRO A 34 -22.44 -13.48 3.15
C PRO A 34 -21.47 -12.36 3.57
N VAL A 35 -20.84 -12.47 4.75
CA VAL A 35 -19.77 -11.58 5.21
C VAL A 35 -18.56 -11.57 4.26
N GLY A 36 -18.28 -12.67 3.53
CA GLY A 36 -17.18 -12.72 2.57
C GLY A 36 -17.27 -11.63 1.49
N TRP A 37 -18.48 -11.25 1.09
CA TRP A 37 -18.69 -10.16 0.13
C TRP A 37 -18.23 -8.80 0.66
N TRP A 38 -18.55 -8.50 1.92
CA TRP A 38 -18.10 -7.27 2.57
C TRP A 38 -16.59 -7.22 2.76
N VAL A 39 -15.96 -8.36 3.03
CA VAL A 39 -14.50 -8.49 3.14
C VAL A 39 -13.83 -8.22 1.79
N LEU A 40 -14.37 -8.76 0.69
CA LEU A 40 -13.87 -8.49 -0.67
C LEU A 40 -14.06 -7.02 -1.06
N VAL A 41 -15.23 -6.43 -0.79
CA VAL A 41 -15.47 -5.00 -1.06
C VAL A 41 -14.46 -4.13 -0.28
N PHE A 42 -14.23 -4.45 1.00
CA PHE A 42 -13.24 -3.75 1.81
C PHE A 42 -11.82 -3.89 1.23
N ALA A 43 -11.43 -5.09 0.80
CA ALA A 43 -10.14 -5.33 0.15
C ALA A 43 -9.97 -4.50 -1.14
N VAL A 44 -11.02 -4.43 -1.96
CA VAL A 44 -11.02 -3.62 -3.20
C VAL A 44 -10.89 -2.13 -2.89
N VAL A 45 -11.68 -1.61 -1.96
CA VAL A 45 -11.60 -0.20 -1.54
C VAL A 45 -10.22 0.13 -0.99
N ARG A 46 -9.64 -0.77 -0.19
CA ARG A 46 -8.31 -0.59 0.39
C ARG A 46 -7.20 -0.61 -0.66
N ALA A 47 -7.27 -1.53 -1.63
CA ALA A 47 -6.36 -1.56 -2.76
C ALA A 47 -6.46 -0.27 -3.60
N ALA A 48 -7.68 0.26 -3.81
CA ALA A 48 -7.88 1.54 -4.48
C ALA A 48 -7.24 2.68 -3.69
N ILE A 49 -7.47 2.78 -2.38
CA ILE A 49 -6.85 3.81 -1.52
C ILE A 49 -5.32 3.71 -1.55
N GLY A 50 -4.76 2.50 -1.46
CA GLY A 50 -3.31 2.28 -1.56
C GLY A 50 -2.74 2.72 -2.91
N THR A 51 -3.48 2.45 -3.99
CA THR A 51 -3.10 2.87 -5.35
C THR A 51 -3.18 4.39 -5.49
N PHE A 52 -4.26 5.02 -5.04
CA PHE A 52 -4.40 6.49 -5.03
C PHE A 52 -3.32 7.16 -4.19
N ALA A 53 -3.01 6.60 -3.01
CA ALA A 53 -1.94 7.09 -2.15
C ALA A 53 -0.59 7.04 -2.88
N LEU A 54 -0.24 5.92 -3.52
CA LEU A 54 0.99 5.81 -4.32
C LEU A 54 1.01 6.78 -5.50
N PHE A 55 -0.08 6.85 -6.25
CA PHE A 55 -0.17 7.71 -7.45
C PHE A 55 -0.09 9.21 -7.11
N TRP A 56 -0.54 9.61 -5.91
CA TRP A 56 -0.49 11.00 -5.46
C TRP A 56 0.78 11.34 -4.66
N ILE A 57 1.30 10.40 -3.86
CA ILE A 57 2.48 10.60 -3.01
C ILE A 57 3.78 10.42 -3.79
N ALA A 58 3.87 9.45 -4.70
CA ALA A 58 5.07 9.22 -5.51
C ALA A 58 5.52 10.49 -6.29
N PRO A 59 4.66 11.21 -7.03
CA PRO A 59 5.08 12.43 -7.71
C PRO A 59 5.48 13.52 -6.70
N ARG A 60 4.80 13.59 -5.54
CA ARG A 60 5.10 14.59 -4.50
C ARG A 60 6.44 14.35 -3.81
N VAL A 61 6.83 13.09 -3.60
CA VAL A 61 8.12 12.73 -2.98
C VAL A 61 9.28 12.90 -3.97
N ILE A 62 9.06 12.55 -5.24
CA ILE A 62 10.05 12.79 -6.32
C ILE A 62 10.26 14.29 -6.53
N ALA A 63 9.18 15.09 -6.55
CA ALA A 63 9.26 16.54 -6.66
C ALA A 63 10.04 17.18 -5.50
N ARG A 64 9.89 16.70 -4.27
CA ARG A 64 10.65 17.21 -3.11
C ARG A 64 12.13 16.84 -3.12
N ARG A 65 12.52 15.69 -3.71
CA ARG A 65 13.95 15.32 -3.82
C ARG A 65 14.71 16.17 -4.85
N GLN A 66 14.04 16.67 -5.88
CA GLN A 66 14.63 17.55 -6.90
C GLN A 66 14.96 18.95 -6.35
N VAL A 67 14.27 19.41 -5.30
CA VAL A 67 14.51 20.74 -4.68
C VAL A 67 15.76 20.74 -3.77
N GLN A 68 16.21 19.59 -3.26
CA GLN A 68 17.27 19.52 -2.24
C GLN A 68 18.72 19.38 -2.80
N LYS A 69 18.92 19.26 -4.12
CA LYS A 69 20.25 19.33 -4.77
C LYS A 69 20.19 20.43 -5.84
N PRO A 70 21.08 21.44 -5.90
CA PRO A 70 22.43 21.53 -5.31
C PRO A 70 22.76 22.87 -4.59
N HIS A 71 23.40 22.81 -3.42
CA HIS A 71 24.38 23.85 -3.05
C HIS A 71 25.54 23.22 -2.28
N SER A 72 26.32 22.40 -2.99
CA SER A 72 27.75 22.35 -2.71
C SER A 72 28.34 23.64 -3.27
N ARG A 73 28.56 24.62 -2.40
CA ARG A 73 29.65 25.57 -2.58
C ARG A 73 30.60 25.38 -1.40
N GLY A 74 31.80 24.93 -1.74
CA GLY A 74 32.97 25.08 -0.87
C GLY A 74 33.39 26.53 -0.76
#